data_AF-A0A414Y9H2-F1
#
_entry.id   AF-A0A414Y9H2-F1
#
_cell.length_a   1.000
_cell.length_b   1.000
_cell.length_c   1.000
_cell.angle_alpha   90.00
_cell.angle_beta   90.00
_cell.angle_gamma   90.00
#
_symmetry.space_group_name_H-M   'P 1'
#
loop_
_entity.id
_entity.type
_entity.pdbx_description
1 polymer ?
#
loop_
_entity_poly.entity_id
_entity_poly.type
_entity_poly.pdbx_seq_one_letter_code
_entity_poly.pdbx_strand_id
1 'polypeptide(L)'
;MITEDLQNLYQTYLGEVPEEIVELPSSGSNRRYFRLTGTQKLIGVYGTAKEENEAFLYMAAHFRKKGLPVPKVYICSEDKNCYLQEDLGDILLFNAIEKGRATSVFSEEEKEMLRKTIRLLPSIQFAGADGFDFSHCYPQAEFNQRSILWDLNYFKYCFLKATGLEFQEDKLEDDFQKMSDVLLRSSSATFMYRDFQSRNVMIKDGAPWFIDFQGGRKGPFFYDVASFLWQAKAKFPETLRNELLEEYIDALSKYKPVDRDYFFSQLRHFVLFRTLQVLGAYGFRGYFEKKPHFIQSVPYAIENLRQLLHNEYPEYSYLCSVLKDLTELKQFKDDLKKRQLTVKVMSFAYKKGIPNDPTGNGGGYVFDCRAVNNPGKYERYKPFTGLDEPVIRFLEEDGEIFPFLNAAYSLVDASVKRYMERGFSNLSVCFGCTGGQHRSVYSAQHMAEHINKKFGVKVELIHREQNIEQTFERTL
;
A
#
# COMPACT_ATOMS: atom_id res chain seq x y z
N MET A 1 -32.00 27.54 -5.02
CA MET A 1 -31.74 27.29 -3.59
C MET A 1 -30.24 27.20 -3.31
N ILE A 2 -29.54 26.06 -3.45
CA ILE A 2 -28.11 25.96 -3.03
C ILE A 2 -27.18 26.97 -3.72
N THR A 3 -27.26 27.11 -5.04
CA THR A 3 -26.42 28.06 -5.79
C THR A 3 -26.76 29.52 -5.47
N GLU A 4 -28.03 29.81 -5.16
CA GLU A 4 -28.46 31.15 -4.72
C GLU A 4 -27.91 31.46 -3.32
N ASP A 5 -27.95 30.51 -2.39
CA ASP A 5 -27.38 30.67 -1.05
C ASP A 5 -25.87 30.95 -1.12
N LEU A 6 -25.16 30.20 -1.97
CA LEU A 6 -23.72 30.39 -2.20
C LEU A 6 -23.39 31.72 -2.89
N GLN A 7 -24.20 32.12 -3.88
CA GLN A 7 -24.08 33.41 -4.54
C GLN A 7 -24.30 34.57 -3.56
N ASN A 8 -25.34 34.49 -2.73
CA ASN A 8 -25.64 35.49 -1.70
C ASN A 8 -24.50 35.57 -0.67
N LEU A 9 -23.93 34.44 -0.28
CA LEU A 9 -22.81 34.40 0.66
C LEU A 9 -21.54 34.99 0.04
N TYR A 10 -21.28 34.74 -1.25
CA TYR A 10 -20.16 35.32 -1.99
C TYR A 10 -20.33 36.84 -2.12
N GLN A 11 -21.54 37.30 -2.46
CA GLN A 11 -21.86 38.74 -2.50
C GLN A 11 -21.76 39.41 -1.14
N THR A 12 -22.15 38.72 -0.06
CA THR A 12 -22.00 39.25 1.30
C THR A 12 -20.53 39.45 1.66
N TYR A 13 -19.65 38.56 1.21
CA TYR A 13 -18.22 38.61 1.52
C TYR A 13 -17.43 39.58 0.64
N LEU A 14 -17.70 39.63 -0.67
CA LEU A 14 -16.91 40.39 -1.66
C LEU A 14 -17.63 41.64 -2.21
N GLY A 15 -18.93 41.79 -1.95
CA GLY A 15 -19.75 42.90 -2.46
C GLY A 15 -20.24 42.72 -3.91
N GLU A 16 -19.92 41.59 -4.54
CA GLU A 16 -20.26 41.28 -5.94
C GLU A 16 -20.72 39.83 -6.08
N VAL A 17 -21.44 39.51 -7.15
CA VAL A 17 -21.82 38.12 -7.45
C VAL A 17 -20.68 37.40 -8.20
N PRO A 18 -20.53 36.07 -8.03
CA PRO A 18 -19.57 35.32 -8.83
C PRO A 18 -19.99 35.35 -10.31
N GLU A 19 -19.01 35.39 -11.20
CA GLU A 19 -19.20 35.27 -12.65
C GLU A 19 -19.63 33.85 -13.04
N GLU A 20 -19.13 32.84 -12.32
CA GLU A 20 -19.41 31.43 -12.60
C GLU A 20 -19.50 30.63 -11.30
N ILE A 21 -20.42 29.66 -11.26
CA ILE A 21 -20.54 28.66 -10.20
C ILE A 21 -20.56 27.26 -10.82
N VAL A 22 -19.52 26.47 -10.55
CA VAL A 22 -19.38 25.11 -11.07
C VAL A 22 -19.41 24.11 -9.92
N GLU A 23 -20.31 23.12 -9.97
CA GLU A 23 -20.31 22.03 -9.01
C GLU A 23 -19.11 21.09 -9.25
N LEU A 24 -18.37 20.79 -8.19
CA LEU A 24 -17.27 19.85 -8.22
C LEU A 24 -17.77 18.41 -8.01
N PRO A 25 -17.06 17.40 -8.54
CA PRO A 25 -17.45 16.00 -8.37
C PRO A 25 -17.64 15.62 -6.90
N SER A 26 -18.74 14.93 -6.59
CA SER A 26 -19.03 14.46 -5.24
C SER A 26 -17.98 13.45 -4.75
N SER A 27 -17.50 13.63 -3.51
CA SER A 27 -16.42 12.83 -2.91
C SER A 27 -16.90 11.72 -1.96
N GLY A 28 -18.19 11.36 -2.00
CA GLY A 28 -18.79 10.31 -1.15
C GLY A 28 -19.23 10.77 0.24
N SER A 29 -19.11 12.06 0.54
CA SER A 29 -19.82 12.75 1.63
C SER A 29 -21.17 13.29 1.12
N ASN A 30 -22.10 13.59 2.03
CA ASN A 30 -23.33 14.32 1.73
C ASN A 30 -23.07 15.82 1.42
N ARG A 31 -21.84 16.30 1.64
CA ARG A 31 -21.42 17.66 1.27
C ARG A 31 -21.26 17.80 -0.23
N ARG A 32 -21.73 18.94 -0.73
CA ARG A 32 -21.58 19.38 -2.12
C ARG A 32 -20.61 20.55 -2.15
N TYR A 33 -19.69 20.51 -3.10
CA TYR A 33 -18.64 21.51 -3.27
C TYR A 33 -18.86 22.23 -4.60
N PHE A 34 -18.70 23.54 -4.59
CA PHE A 34 -18.87 24.40 -5.76
C PHE A 34 -17.67 25.31 -5.87
N ARG A 35 -17.11 25.44 -7.06
CA ARG A 35 -16.10 26.45 -7.37
C ARG A 35 -16.81 27.71 -7.84
N LEU A 36 -16.63 28.81 -7.11
CA LEU A 36 -17.14 30.13 -7.45
C LEU A 36 -15.98 30.95 -8.03
N THR A 37 -16.15 31.43 -9.25
CA THR A 37 -15.17 32.26 -9.96
C THR A 37 -15.70 33.68 -10.09
N GLY A 38 -14.88 34.67 -9.75
CA GLY A 38 -15.14 36.12 -9.87
C GLY A 38 -13.83 36.87 -9.59
N THR A 39 -13.87 38.03 -8.94
CA THR A 39 -12.61 38.72 -8.53
C THR A 39 -11.71 37.85 -7.64
N GLN A 40 -12.30 36.96 -6.84
CA GLN A 40 -11.59 35.96 -6.07
C GLN A 40 -12.20 34.57 -6.26
N LYS A 41 -11.36 33.59 -6.62
CA LYS A 41 -11.80 32.19 -6.72
C LYS A 41 -11.93 31.55 -5.34
N LEU A 42 -13.10 31.00 -5.04
CA LEU A 42 -13.44 30.39 -3.74
C LEU A 42 -14.14 29.04 -3.92
N ILE A 43 -14.08 28.20 -2.88
CA ILE A 43 -14.87 26.98 -2.80
C ILE A 43 -16.05 27.22 -1.88
N GLY A 44 -17.24 27.12 -2.45
CA GLY A 44 -18.49 27.05 -1.74
C GLY A 44 -18.78 25.63 -1.27
N VAL A 45 -19.16 25.49 -0.01
CA VAL A 45 -19.54 24.19 0.57
C VAL A 45 -20.97 24.26 1.08
N TYR A 46 -21.77 23.28 0.69
CA TYR A 46 -23.12 23.09 1.19
C TYR A 46 -23.25 21.70 1.82
N GLY A 47 -23.69 21.64 3.08
CA GLY A 47 -23.88 20.39 3.80
C GLY A 47 -25.01 20.49 4.81
N THR A 48 -25.86 19.46 4.87
CA THR A 48 -27.05 19.43 5.74
C THR A 48 -26.77 18.97 7.17
N ALA A 49 -25.57 18.43 7.45
CA ALA A 49 -25.15 18.02 8.78
C ALA A 49 -24.51 19.21 9.52
N LYS A 50 -25.31 19.92 10.32
CA LYS A 50 -24.90 21.15 11.00
C LYS A 50 -23.73 20.91 11.96
N GLU A 51 -23.78 19.84 12.76
CA GLU A 51 -22.75 19.50 13.75
C GLU A 51 -21.41 19.21 13.07
N GLU A 52 -21.44 18.54 11.92
CA GLU A 52 -20.24 18.26 11.13
C GLU A 52 -19.65 19.56 10.54
N ASN A 53 -20.52 20.49 10.09
CA ASN A 53 -20.08 21.79 9.58
C ASN A 53 -19.48 22.64 10.70
N GLU A 54 -20.11 22.68 11.88
CA GLU A 54 -19.58 23.36 13.06
C GLU A 54 -18.21 22.83 13.46
N ALA A 55 -18.02 21.51 13.46
CA ALA A 55 -16.73 20.88 13.70
C ALA A 55 -15.67 21.34 12.67
N PHE A 56 -16.01 21.33 11.37
CA PHE A 56 -15.10 21.79 10.32
C PHE A 56 -14.73 23.26 10.48
N LEU A 57 -15.71 24.14 10.69
CA LEU A 57 -15.51 25.58 10.85
C LEU A 57 -14.59 25.89 12.04
N TYR A 58 -14.83 25.23 13.18
CA TYR A 58 -13.99 25.33 14.37
C TYR A 58 -12.55 24.87 14.09
N MET A 59 -12.40 23.66 13.53
CA MET A 59 -11.10 23.07 13.23
C MET A 59 -10.30 23.92 12.24
N ALA A 60 -10.92 24.37 11.15
CA ALA A 60 -10.27 25.19 10.14
C ALA A 60 -9.76 26.52 10.73
N ALA A 61 -10.58 27.19 11.56
CA ALA A 61 -10.18 28.42 12.24
C ALA A 61 -9.02 28.19 13.24
N HIS A 62 -9.11 27.13 14.05
CA HIS A 62 -8.06 26.78 15.01
C HIS A 62 -6.74 26.45 14.31
N PHE A 63 -6.77 25.56 13.32
CA PHE A 63 -5.57 25.13 12.59
C PHE A 63 -4.93 26.28 11.81
N ARG A 64 -5.73 27.19 11.24
CA ARG A 64 -5.18 28.41 10.63
C ARG A 64 -4.48 29.32 11.62
N LYS A 65 -5.03 29.49 12.82
CA LYS A 65 -4.37 30.26 13.89
C LYS A 65 -3.03 29.64 14.30
N LYS A 66 -2.89 28.32 14.18
CA LYS A 66 -1.64 27.57 14.41
C LYS A 66 -0.67 27.58 13.21
N GLY A 67 -1.03 28.22 12.09
CA GLY A 67 -0.22 28.24 10.88
C GLY A 67 -0.18 26.91 10.12
N LEU A 68 -1.14 26.01 10.37
CA LEU A 68 -1.21 24.71 9.70
C LEU A 68 -1.81 24.83 8.29
N PRO A 69 -1.41 23.97 7.34
CA PRO A 69 -1.80 24.08 5.94
C PRO A 69 -3.18 23.45 5.69
N VAL A 70 -4.24 24.09 6.19
CA VAL A 70 -5.66 23.71 5.93
C VAL A 70 -6.35 24.81 5.12
N PRO A 71 -7.50 24.66 4.44
CA PRO A 71 -8.15 25.81 3.78
C PRO A 71 -8.59 26.88 4.80
N LYS A 72 -8.50 28.16 4.44
CA LYS A 72 -9.09 29.25 5.24
C LYS A 72 -10.58 29.30 4.95
N VAL A 73 -11.40 29.37 5.99
CA VAL A 73 -12.82 29.71 5.85
C VAL A 73 -12.97 31.23 5.95
N TYR A 74 -13.67 31.82 4.98
CA TYR A 74 -13.84 33.28 4.89
C TYR A 74 -15.14 33.75 5.53
N ILE A 75 -16.24 33.03 5.27
CA ILE A 75 -17.57 33.38 5.74
C ILE A 75 -18.44 32.11 5.81
N CYS A 76 -19.43 32.10 6.70
CA CYS A 76 -20.46 31.06 6.77
C CYS A 76 -21.85 31.69 6.92
N SER A 77 -22.88 30.98 6.47
CA SER A 77 -24.28 31.36 6.72
C SER A 77 -24.62 31.28 8.21
N GLU A 78 -25.67 32.00 8.63
CA GLU A 78 -26.13 32.00 10.03
C GLU A 78 -26.54 30.60 10.52
N ASP A 79 -27.16 29.81 9.65
CA ASP A 79 -27.57 28.43 9.93
C ASP A 79 -26.40 27.41 9.87
N LYS A 80 -25.23 27.86 9.38
CA LYS A 80 -24.00 27.07 9.16
C LYS A 80 -24.15 25.88 8.20
N ASN A 81 -25.17 25.90 7.35
CA ASN A 81 -25.32 24.90 6.28
C ASN A 81 -24.46 25.20 5.06
N CYS A 82 -23.98 26.45 4.96
CA CYS A 82 -23.23 26.96 3.83
C CYS A 82 -22.00 27.76 4.31
N TYR A 83 -20.86 27.59 3.66
CA TYR A 83 -19.67 28.40 3.91
C TYR A 83 -18.78 28.53 2.68
N LEU A 84 -17.99 29.61 2.63
CA LEU A 84 -16.97 29.84 1.60
C LEU A 84 -15.58 29.63 2.20
N GLN A 85 -14.77 28.84 1.51
CA GLN A 85 -13.40 28.56 1.88
C GLN A 85 -12.44 28.79 0.72
N GLU A 86 -11.15 28.79 1.03
CA GLU A 86 -10.07 28.93 0.07
C GLU A 86 -10.06 27.80 -0.97
N ASP A 87 -9.88 28.19 -2.23
CA ASP A 87 -9.57 27.26 -3.30
C ASP A 87 -8.09 26.85 -3.24
N LEU A 88 -7.88 25.54 -3.06
CA LEU A 88 -6.57 24.91 -2.99
C LEU A 88 -6.13 24.33 -4.35
N GLY A 89 -6.88 24.57 -5.41
CA GLY A 89 -6.64 24.03 -6.75
C GLY A 89 -7.35 22.71 -7.00
N ASP A 90 -6.78 21.89 -7.88
CA ASP A 90 -7.39 20.61 -8.33
C ASP A 90 -6.48 19.39 -8.10
N ILE A 91 -5.24 19.61 -7.65
CA ILE A 91 -4.24 18.56 -7.59
C ILE A 91 -4.32 17.86 -6.24
N LEU A 92 -4.87 16.65 -6.23
CA LEU A 92 -4.78 15.75 -5.08
C LEU A 92 -3.44 15.02 -5.08
N LEU A 93 -2.87 14.80 -3.89
CA LEU A 93 -1.68 13.97 -3.71
C LEU A 93 -1.89 12.57 -4.31
N PHE A 94 -3.08 11.98 -4.14
CA PHE A 94 -3.45 10.69 -4.74
C PHE A 94 -3.25 10.65 -6.27
N ASN A 95 -3.53 11.75 -6.96
CA ASN A 95 -3.35 11.88 -8.40
C ASN A 95 -1.89 12.20 -8.75
N ALA A 96 -1.24 13.05 -7.95
CA ALA A 96 0.17 13.41 -8.16
C ALA A 96 1.12 12.21 -8.08
N ILE A 97 0.76 11.17 -7.31
CA ILE A 97 1.55 9.93 -7.19
C ILE A 97 1.00 8.76 -8.04
N GLU A 98 0.14 9.04 -9.03
CA GLU A 98 -0.57 7.99 -9.79
C GLU A 98 0.38 7.01 -10.49
N LYS A 99 1.48 7.50 -11.06
CA LYS A 99 2.47 6.66 -11.77
C LYS A 99 3.13 5.68 -10.81
N GLY A 100 3.54 6.17 -9.63
CA GLY A 100 4.06 5.35 -8.56
C GLY A 100 3.06 4.30 -8.09
N ARG A 101 1.80 4.68 -7.85
CA ARG A 101 0.75 3.72 -7.44
C ARG A 101 0.44 2.66 -8.49
N ALA A 102 0.49 3.02 -9.78
CA ALA A 102 0.19 2.10 -10.87
C ALA A 102 1.32 1.06 -11.04
N THR A 103 2.57 1.46 -10.84
CA THR A 103 3.76 0.64 -11.12
C THR A 103 4.47 0.09 -9.88
N SER A 104 4.06 0.53 -8.69
CA SER A 104 4.77 0.36 -7.41
C SER A 104 6.20 0.94 -7.42
N VAL A 105 6.52 1.83 -8.37
CA VAL A 105 7.81 2.51 -8.48
C VAL A 105 7.59 4.01 -8.49
N PHE A 106 7.92 4.63 -7.37
CA PHE A 106 7.76 6.06 -7.14
C PHE A 106 8.99 6.82 -7.61
N SER A 107 8.79 7.88 -8.38
CA SER A 107 9.86 8.81 -8.76
C SER A 107 10.34 9.61 -7.54
N GLU A 108 11.50 10.25 -7.63
CA GLU A 108 11.98 11.08 -6.52
C GLU A 108 11.08 12.29 -6.26
N GLU A 109 10.40 12.84 -7.28
CA GLU A 109 9.41 13.90 -7.09
C GLU A 109 8.17 13.40 -6.32
N GLU A 110 7.67 12.20 -6.65
CA GLU A 110 6.54 11.59 -5.94
C GLU A 110 6.91 11.28 -4.49
N LYS A 111 8.10 10.69 -4.25
CA LYS A 111 8.61 10.43 -2.91
C LYS A 111 8.79 11.72 -2.12
N GLU A 112 9.35 12.76 -2.73
CA GLU A 112 9.54 14.05 -2.05
C GLU A 112 8.21 14.66 -1.59
N MET A 113 7.17 14.57 -2.41
CA MET A 113 5.85 15.03 -1.99
C MET A 113 5.29 14.19 -0.83
N LEU A 114 5.47 12.87 -0.86
CA LEU A 114 5.08 11.98 0.24
C LEU A 114 5.86 12.30 1.53
N ARG A 115 7.18 12.57 1.43
CA ARG A 115 8.03 13.00 2.55
C ARG A 115 7.52 14.32 3.14
N LYS A 116 7.27 15.33 2.31
CA LYS A 116 6.68 16.61 2.76
C LYS A 116 5.35 16.40 3.47
N THR A 117 4.46 15.56 2.93
CA THR A 117 3.17 15.26 3.55
C THR A 117 3.32 14.59 4.92
N ILE A 118 4.12 13.52 5.02
CA ILE A 118 4.23 12.76 6.27
C ILE A 118 4.97 13.56 7.36
N ARG A 119 5.94 14.40 6.98
CA ARG A 119 6.65 15.29 7.93
C ARG A 119 5.76 16.38 8.53
N LEU A 120 4.66 16.73 7.87
CA LEU A 120 3.67 17.67 8.41
C LEU A 120 2.67 16.99 9.34
N LEU A 121 2.54 15.67 9.32
CA LEU A 121 1.56 14.96 10.16
C LEU A 121 1.77 15.22 11.67
N PRO A 122 2.99 15.18 12.24
CA PRO A 122 3.20 15.54 13.65
C PRO A 122 2.75 16.97 13.98
N SER A 123 2.89 17.92 13.05
CA SER A 123 2.46 19.31 13.30
C SER A 123 0.96 19.43 13.50
N ILE A 124 0.14 18.78 12.68
CA ILE A 124 -1.31 18.79 12.88
C ILE A 124 -1.73 17.98 14.12
N GLN A 125 -1.02 16.90 14.44
CA GLN A 125 -1.32 16.05 15.59
C GLN A 125 -0.99 16.70 16.93
N PHE A 126 0.13 17.43 17.02
CA PHE A 126 0.63 18.01 18.27
C PHE A 126 0.37 19.52 18.34
N ALA A 127 0.87 20.30 17.38
CA ALA A 127 0.65 21.75 17.38
C ALA A 127 -0.82 22.10 17.10
N GLY A 128 -1.52 21.29 16.31
CA GLY A 128 -2.96 21.41 16.11
C GLY A 128 -3.81 21.01 17.32
N ALA A 129 -3.26 20.25 18.27
CA ALA A 129 -3.96 19.92 19.52
C ALA A 129 -3.72 20.94 20.64
N ASP A 130 -2.69 21.78 20.50
CA ASP A 130 -2.32 22.77 21.52
C ASP A 130 -3.41 23.85 21.69
N GLY A 131 -4.13 23.82 22.82
CA GLY A 131 -5.27 24.70 23.06
C GLY A 131 -6.51 24.39 22.22
N PHE A 132 -6.60 23.17 21.66
CA PHE A 132 -7.77 22.68 20.94
C PHE A 132 -8.83 22.18 21.91
N ASP A 133 -10.08 22.61 21.72
CA ASP A 133 -11.23 22.12 22.48
C ASP A 133 -11.91 20.98 21.72
N PHE A 134 -11.66 19.76 22.22
CA PHE A 134 -12.19 18.54 21.62
C PHE A 134 -13.71 18.37 21.80
N SER A 135 -14.40 19.21 22.57
CA SER A 135 -15.87 19.18 22.65
C SER A 135 -16.54 19.58 21.33
N HIS A 136 -15.82 20.28 20.45
CA HIS A 136 -16.28 20.64 19.09
C HIS A 136 -16.11 19.52 18.06
N CYS A 137 -15.50 18.38 18.40
CA CYS A 137 -15.30 17.27 17.47
C CYS A 137 -16.59 16.46 17.24
N TYR A 138 -16.82 16.06 15.99
CA TYR A 138 -17.98 15.29 15.56
C TYR A 138 -17.54 14.04 14.78
N PRO A 139 -18.24 12.89 14.87
CA PRO A 139 -19.38 12.58 15.75
C PRO A 139 -18.99 12.24 17.19
N GLN A 140 -17.69 12.19 17.52
CA GLN A 140 -17.21 11.88 18.86
C GLN A 140 -16.01 12.76 19.20
N ALA A 141 -15.93 13.19 20.45
CA ALA A 141 -14.84 14.02 20.97
C ALA A 141 -13.49 13.28 21.04
N GLU A 142 -13.54 11.95 21.20
CA GLU A 142 -12.35 11.14 21.46
C GLU A 142 -12.42 9.75 20.85
N PHE A 143 -11.24 9.16 20.68
CA PHE A 143 -11.04 7.75 20.39
C PHE A 143 -11.24 6.95 21.67
N ASN A 144 -12.32 6.17 21.71
CA ASN A 144 -12.73 5.40 22.88
C ASN A 144 -13.12 3.97 22.51
N GLN A 145 -13.30 3.13 23.53
CA GLN A 145 -13.70 1.73 23.40
C GLN A 145 -14.92 1.55 22.51
N ARG A 146 -15.97 2.36 22.70
CA ARG A 146 -17.20 2.28 21.89
C ARG A 146 -16.91 2.46 20.40
N SER A 147 -16.11 3.47 20.06
CA SER A 147 -15.74 3.73 18.66
C SER A 147 -14.88 2.61 18.05
N ILE A 148 -13.98 2.00 18.83
CA ILE A 148 -13.17 0.86 18.39
C ILE A 148 -14.06 -0.36 18.11
N LEU A 149 -14.93 -0.71 19.07
CA LEU A 149 -15.82 -1.86 18.93
C LEU A 149 -16.83 -1.66 17.80
N TRP A 150 -17.26 -0.44 17.49
CA TRP A 150 -18.06 -0.17 16.30
C TRP A 150 -17.29 -0.49 15.02
N ASP A 151 -16.07 -0.01 14.88
CA ASP A 151 -15.23 -0.28 13.70
C ASP A 151 -14.92 -1.79 13.56
N LEU A 152 -14.68 -2.50 14.66
CA LEU A 152 -14.47 -3.96 14.67
C LEU A 152 -15.74 -4.76 14.37
N ASN A 153 -16.89 -4.36 14.91
CA ASN A 153 -18.17 -5.01 14.57
C ASN A 153 -18.57 -4.73 13.12
N TYR A 154 -18.24 -3.56 12.58
CA TYR A 154 -18.43 -3.26 11.17
C TYR A 154 -17.61 -4.21 10.28
N PHE A 155 -16.37 -4.52 10.65
CA PHE A 155 -15.59 -5.59 10.03
C PHE A 155 -16.29 -6.96 10.14
N LYS A 156 -16.69 -7.35 11.35
CA LYS A 156 -17.34 -8.64 11.62
C LYS A 156 -18.59 -8.85 10.76
N TYR A 157 -19.52 -7.89 10.78
CA TYR A 157 -20.82 -8.05 10.13
C TYR A 157 -20.79 -7.73 8.64
N CYS A 158 -20.06 -6.70 8.21
CA CYS A 158 -20.12 -6.25 6.82
C CYS A 158 -19.10 -6.96 5.92
N PHE A 159 -18.06 -7.58 6.49
CA PHE A 159 -17.05 -8.28 5.70
C PHE A 159 -16.90 -9.74 6.11
N LEU A 160 -16.54 -10.01 7.36
CA LEU A 160 -16.17 -11.37 7.79
C LEU A 160 -17.33 -12.36 7.63
N LYS A 161 -18.53 -12.05 8.14
CA LYS A 161 -19.72 -12.91 7.95
C LYS A 161 -20.11 -13.08 6.48
N ALA A 162 -19.92 -12.05 5.66
CA ALA A 162 -20.22 -12.11 4.23
C ALA A 162 -19.30 -13.08 3.46
N THR A 163 -18.13 -13.44 4.03
CA THR A 163 -17.24 -14.45 3.42
C THR A 163 -17.71 -15.88 3.60
N GLY A 164 -18.65 -16.14 4.51
CA GLY A 164 -19.09 -17.49 4.88
C GLY A 164 -18.12 -18.26 5.78
N LEU A 165 -17.05 -17.62 6.28
CA LEU A 165 -16.15 -18.22 7.26
C LEU A 165 -16.89 -18.46 8.58
N GLU A 166 -16.80 -19.68 9.11
CA GLU A 166 -17.36 -20.03 10.42
C GLU A 166 -16.37 -19.66 11.54
N PHE A 167 -16.87 -19.01 12.58
CA PHE A 167 -16.12 -18.66 13.78
C PHE A 167 -17.08 -18.51 14.97
N GLN A 168 -16.58 -18.77 16.18
CA GLN A 168 -17.23 -18.49 17.46
C GLN A 168 -17.22 -16.98 17.72
N GLU A 169 -18.41 -16.35 17.74
CA GLU A 169 -18.56 -14.90 17.87
C GLU A 169 -18.16 -14.37 19.26
N ASP A 170 -18.48 -15.12 20.32
CA ASP A 170 -18.13 -14.80 21.71
C ASP A 170 -16.61 -14.67 21.88
N LYS A 171 -15.84 -15.65 21.40
CA LYS A 171 -14.37 -15.60 21.45
C LYS A 171 -13.78 -14.48 20.61
N LEU A 172 -14.42 -14.15 19.47
CA LEU A 172 -13.97 -13.04 18.63
C LEU A 172 -14.23 -11.69 19.32
N GLU A 173 -15.38 -11.55 19.98
CA GLU A 173 -15.73 -10.35 20.74
C GLU A 173 -14.84 -10.17 21.97
N ASP A 174 -14.49 -11.24 22.67
CA ASP A 174 -13.49 -11.21 23.75
C ASP A 174 -12.15 -10.65 23.26
N ASP A 175 -11.71 -11.09 22.07
CA ASP A 175 -10.47 -10.60 21.46
C ASP A 175 -10.59 -9.19 20.87
N PHE A 176 -11.77 -8.77 20.41
CA PHE A 176 -12.05 -7.37 20.08
C PHE A 176 -11.93 -6.47 21.31
N GLN A 177 -12.40 -6.94 22.46
CA GLN A 177 -12.25 -6.23 23.72
C GLN A 177 -10.77 -6.09 24.10
N LYS A 178 -9.99 -7.18 24.03
CA LYS A 178 -8.54 -7.14 24.29
C LYS A 178 -7.81 -6.21 23.32
N MET A 179 -8.15 -6.23 22.03
CA MET A 179 -7.59 -5.30 21.05
C MET A 179 -7.93 -3.85 21.42
N SER A 180 -9.16 -3.57 21.83
CA SER A 180 -9.56 -2.25 22.32
C SER A 180 -8.71 -1.81 23.52
N ASP A 181 -8.50 -2.69 24.49
CA ASP A 181 -7.68 -2.39 25.67
C ASP A 181 -6.23 -2.08 25.27
N VAL A 182 -5.66 -2.82 24.32
CA VAL A 182 -4.31 -2.56 23.80
C VAL A 182 -4.23 -1.20 23.11
N LEU A 183 -5.18 -0.85 22.25
CA LEU A 183 -5.16 0.42 21.52
C LEU A 183 -5.33 1.63 22.46
N LEU A 184 -6.13 1.50 23.52
CA LEU A 184 -6.37 2.57 24.50
C LEU A 184 -5.16 2.85 25.41
N ARG A 185 -4.21 1.92 25.55
CA ARG A 185 -2.92 2.17 26.24
C ARG A 185 -2.11 3.28 25.57
N SER A 186 -2.31 3.49 24.27
CA SER A 186 -1.65 4.55 23.49
C SER A 186 -2.45 5.85 23.44
N SER A 187 -3.48 6.01 24.29
CA SER A 187 -4.27 7.25 24.33
C SER A 187 -3.38 8.48 24.61
N SER A 188 -3.57 9.52 23.81
CA SER A 188 -2.79 10.75 23.89
C SER A 188 -3.69 11.97 23.65
N ALA A 189 -3.30 13.12 24.22
CA ALA A 189 -3.96 14.40 24.00
C ALA A 189 -3.55 15.04 22.65
N THR A 190 -3.44 14.23 21.61
CA THR A 190 -3.13 14.65 20.24
C THR A 190 -4.39 14.68 19.39
N PHE A 191 -4.37 15.47 18.32
CA PHE A 191 -5.42 15.48 17.31
C PHE A 191 -5.21 14.30 16.36
N MET A 192 -6.08 13.31 16.43
CA MET A 192 -6.14 12.18 15.49
C MET A 192 -7.02 12.57 14.30
N TYR A 193 -6.42 12.71 13.12
CA TYR A 193 -7.09 13.11 11.88
C TYR A 193 -8.17 12.11 11.46
N ARG A 194 -7.96 10.81 11.74
CA ARG A 194 -8.81 9.65 11.42
C ARG A 194 -8.88 9.29 9.93
N ASP A 195 -8.90 10.26 9.02
CA ASP A 195 -8.89 9.98 7.58
C ASP A 195 -7.69 10.61 6.87
N PHE A 196 -6.51 10.56 7.49
CA PHE A 196 -5.28 11.04 6.88
C PHE A 196 -4.86 10.10 5.73
N GLN A 197 -5.27 10.47 4.52
CA GLN A 197 -5.06 9.71 3.29
C GLN A 197 -4.61 10.63 2.17
N SER A 198 -3.96 10.07 1.15
CA SER A 198 -3.49 10.82 -0.02
C SER A 198 -4.62 11.49 -0.82
N ARG A 199 -5.87 11.05 -0.66
CA ARG A 199 -7.06 11.68 -1.27
C ARG A 199 -7.54 12.92 -0.51
N ASN A 200 -7.08 13.09 0.72
CA ASN A 200 -7.44 14.19 1.62
C ASN A 200 -6.27 15.18 1.77
N VAL A 201 -5.33 15.13 0.82
CA VAL A 201 -4.20 16.04 0.72
C VAL A 201 -4.21 16.68 -0.67
N MET A 202 -4.36 18.00 -0.70
CA MET A 202 -4.23 18.86 -1.88
C MET A 202 -2.77 19.30 -2.06
N ILE A 203 -2.36 19.62 -3.28
CA ILE A 203 -1.05 20.23 -3.57
C ILE A 203 -1.29 21.62 -4.13
N LYS A 204 -0.81 22.63 -3.41
CA LYS A 204 -0.85 24.04 -3.80
C LYS A 204 0.54 24.63 -3.63
N ASP A 205 1.03 25.31 -4.67
CA ASP A 205 2.35 25.95 -4.71
C ASP A 205 3.50 25.01 -4.30
N GLY A 206 3.42 23.73 -4.73
CA GLY A 206 4.43 22.71 -4.45
C GLY A 206 4.47 22.20 -3.00
N ALA A 207 3.46 22.54 -2.19
CA ALA A 207 3.31 22.12 -0.80
C ALA A 207 1.98 21.36 -0.58
N PRO A 208 1.95 20.41 0.38
CA PRO A 208 0.73 19.70 0.73
C PRO A 208 -0.18 20.52 1.66
N TRP A 209 -1.48 20.42 1.43
CA TRP A 209 -2.55 21.06 2.21
C TRP A 209 -3.61 20.03 2.58
N PHE A 210 -4.14 20.12 3.79
CA PHE A 210 -5.00 19.13 4.40
C PHE A 210 -6.48 19.53 4.32
N ILE A 211 -7.32 18.59 3.89
CA ILE A 211 -8.78 18.74 3.76
C ILE A 211 -9.49 17.54 4.38
N ASP A 212 -10.80 17.62 4.60
CA ASP A 212 -11.60 16.50 5.13
C ASP A 212 -11.17 16.04 6.54
N PHE A 213 -10.75 16.98 7.40
CA PHE A 213 -10.34 16.71 8.79
C PHE A 213 -11.47 16.75 9.83
N GLN A 214 -12.72 17.03 9.43
CA GLN A 214 -13.84 17.23 10.36
C GLN A 214 -14.24 15.98 11.16
N GLY A 215 -13.84 14.79 10.72
CA GLY A 215 -14.01 13.55 11.48
C GLY A 215 -12.95 13.32 12.56
N GLY A 216 -11.96 14.21 12.63
CA GLY A 216 -10.84 14.17 13.55
C GLY A 216 -11.25 14.44 15.00
N ARG A 217 -10.49 13.88 15.93
CA ARG A 217 -10.84 13.84 17.37
C ARG A 217 -9.62 13.63 18.25
N LYS A 218 -9.78 13.70 19.57
CA LYS A 218 -8.70 13.36 20.50
C LYS A 218 -8.34 11.89 20.34
N GLY A 219 -7.06 11.56 20.17
CA GLY A 219 -6.69 10.17 20.04
C GLY A 219 -5.22 9.91 19.69
N PRO A 220 -4.84 8.62 19.61
CA PRO A 220 -3.47 8.18 19.35
C PRO A 220 -2.97 8.61 17.97
N PHE A 221 -1.80 9.25 17.93
CA PHE A 221 -1.18 9.71 16.67
C PHE A 221 -0.77 8.57 15.72
N PHE A 222 -0.57 7.35 16.24
CA PHE A 222 -0.27 6.15 15.44
C PHE A 222 -1.35 5.82 14.41
N TYR A 223 -2.60 6.15 14.71
CA TYR A 223 -3.74 5.85 13.86
C TYR A 223 -3.57 6.50 12.48
N ASP A 224 -3.16 7.77 12.43
CA ASP A 224 -3.05 8.50 11.16
C ASP A 224 -1.84 8.03 10.34
N VAL A 225 -0.76 7.62 11.01
CA VAL A 225 0.41 7.00 10.38
C VAL A 225 -0.03 5.70 9.69
N ALA A 226 -0.77 4.85 10.39
CA ALA A 226 -1.33 3.62 9.83
C ALA A 226 -2.29 3.93 8.66
N SER A 227 -3.17 4.92 8.83
CA SER A 227 -4.14 5.33 7.80
C SER A 227 -3.47 5.79 6.52
N PHE A 228 -2.32 6.48 6.60
CA PHE A 228 -1.60 6.97 5.44
C PHE A 228 -0.69 5.92 4.80
N LEU A 229 0.04 5.14 5.58
CA LEU A 229 1.09 4.26 5.05
C LEU A 229 0.58 2.89 4.57
N TRP A 230 -0.58 2.45 5.07
CA TRP A 230 -1.24 1.20 4.67
C TRP A 230 -2.51 1.42 3.82
N GLN A 231 -2.59 2.55 3.11
CA GLN A 231 -3.64 2.79 2.12
C GLN A 231 -3.58 1.72 1.00
N ALA A 232 -4.55 0.81 0.94
CA ALA A 232 -4.55 -0.33 0.00
C ALA A 232 -4.39 0.10 -1.48
N LYS A 233 -5.00 1.23 -1.89
CA LYS A 233 -4.91 1.75 -3.27
C LYS A 233 -3.61 2.49 -3.58
N ALA A 234 -2.83 2.85 -2.56
CA ALA A 234 -1.56 3.54 -2.73
C ALA A 234 -0.40 2.59 -3.08
N LYS A 235 -0.51 1.30 -2.70
CA LYS A 235 0.48 0.26 -3.01
C LYS A 235 1.93 0.69 -2.71
N PHE A 236 2.13 1.35 -1.57
CA PHE A 236 3.49 1.71 -1.14
C PHE A 236 4.29 0.42 -0.90
N PRO A 237 5.42 0.22 -1.61
CA PRO A 237 6.30 -0.90 -1.33
C PRO A 237 6.89 -0.74 0.07
N GLU A 238 7.29 -1.85 0.69
CA GLU A 238 7.82 -1.88 2.06
C GLU A 238 8.99 -0.92 2.24
N THR A 239 9.89 -0.83 1.26
CA THR A 239 11.05 0.07 1.30
C THR A 239 10.64 1.54 1.42
N LEU A 240 9.64 1.97 0.64
CA LEU A 240 9.13 3.34 0.70
C LEU A 240 8.37 3.57 2.01
N ARG A 241 7.64 2.56 2.49
CA ARG A 241 6.93 2.66 3.76
C ARG A 241 7.88 2.89 4.92
N ASN A 242 8.98 2.14 4.96
CA ASN A 242 10.02 2.29 5.97
C ASN A 242 10.70 3.66 5.86
N GLU A 243 11.05 4.11 4.65
CA GLU A 243 11.58 5.46 4.41
C GLU A 243 10.65 6.55 4.99
N LEU A 244 9.35 6.49 4.70
CA LEU A 244 8.38 7.47 5.20
C LEU A 244 8.14 7.36 6.72
N LEU A 245 8.31 6.19 7.32
CA LEU A 245 8.26 6.01 8.78
C LEU A 245 9.44 6.71 9.45
N GLU A 246 10.63 6.62 8.87
CA GLU A 246 11.81 7.36 9.37
C GLU A 246 11.59 8.86 9.31
N GLU A 247 11.07 9.36 8.20
CA GLU A 247 10.75 10.78 8.02
C GLU A 247 9.69 11.26 9.03
N TYR A 248 8.69 10.43 9.32
CA TYR A 248 7.71 10.71 10.36
C TYR A 248 8.35 10.76 11.75
N ILE A 249 9.16 9.77 12.11
CA ILE A 249 9.82 9.67 13.42
C ILE A 249 10.76 10.87 13.64
N ASP A 250 11.54 11.24 12.62
CA ASP A 250 12.39 12.43 12.66
C ASP A 250 11.57 13.70 12.92
N ALA A 251 10.47 13.90 12.18
CA ALA A 251 9.60 15.06 12.38
C ALA A 251 8.90 15.05 13.76
N LEU A 252 8.52 13.86 14.25
CA LEU A 252 7.88 13.66 15.56
C LEU A 252 8.83 13.99 16.73
N SER A 253 10.14 13.79 16.55
CA SER A 253 11.15 14.03 17.60
C SER A 253 11.14 15.46 18.15
N LYS A 254 10.66 16.42 17.36
CA LYS A 254 10.48 17.83 17.75
C LYS A 254 9.41 18.04 18.82
N TYR A 255 8.46 17.11 18.94
CA TYR A 255 7.32 17.19 19.85
C TYR A 255 7.46 16.27 21.05
N LYS A 256 8.16 15.13 20.91
CA LYS A 256 8.44 14.19 21.99
C LYS A 256 9.67 13.32 21.71
N PRO A 257 10.37 12.83 22.74
CA PRO A 257 11.34 11.74 22.58
C PRO A 257 10.66 10.49 21.99
N VAL A 258 11.31 9.79 21.06
CA VAL A 258 10.75 8.59 20.41
C VAL A 258 11.62 7.38 20.72
N ASP A 259 11.06 6.43 21.47
CA ASP A 259 11.56 5.07 21.55
C ASP A 259 11.07 4.32 20.29
N ARG A 260 12.02 3.86 19.48
CA ARG A 260 11.73 3.25 18.18
C ARG A 260 11.08 1.89 18.33
N ASP A 261 11.59 1.05 19.22
CA ASP A 261 11.07 -0.30 19.42
C ASP A 261 9.64 -0.24 19.93
N TYR A 262 9.38 0.64 20.91
CA TYR A 262 8.03 0.91 21.39
C TYR A 262 7.13 1.50 20.28
N PHE A 263 7.63 2.44 19.48
CA PHE A 263 6.85 3.05 18.39
C PHE A 263 6.37 1.99 17.40
N PHE A 264 7.26 1.13 16.91
CA PHE A 264 6.90 0.06 15.97
C PHE A 264 6.02 -1.00 16.64
N SER A 265 6.25 -1.34 17.91
CA SER A 265 5.43 -2.30 18.65
C SER A 265 3.99 -1.82 18.83
N GLN A 266 3.77 -0.52 19.04
CA GLN A 266 2.42 0.05 19.12
C GLN A 266 1.80 0.22 17.73
N LEU A 267 2.56 0.72 16.76
CA LEU A 267 2.07 0.99 15.41
C LEU A 267 1.46 -0.24 14.76
N ARG A 268 2.05 -1.43 14.91
CA ARG A 268 1.49 -2.68 14.33
C ARG A 268 0.05 -2.95 14.76
N HIS A 269 -0.33 -2.64 16.00
CA HIS A 269 -1.71 -2.80 16.48
C HIS A 269 -2.68 -1.86 15.74
N PHE A 270 -2.27 -0.60 15.54
CA PHE A 270 -3.06 0.38 14.78
C PHE A 270 -3.16 0.00 13.30
N VAL A 271 -2.10 -0.53 12.71
CA VAL A 271 -2.11 -1.01 11.32
C VAL A 271 -3.08 -2.18 11.15
N LEU A 272 -3.05 -3.16 12.07
CA LEU A 272 -4.02 -4.26 12.04
C LEU A 272 -5.45 -3.73 12.20
N PHE A 273 -5.71 -2.91 13.22
CA PHE A 273 -7.03 -2.33 13.47
C PHE A 273 -7.57 -1.55 12.26
N ARG A 274 -6.75 -0.69 11.64
CA ARG A 274 -7.12 0.04 10.41
C ARG A 274 -7.41 -0.89 9.24
N THR A 275 -6.63 -1.96 9.10
CA THR A 275 -6.85 -2.96 8.04
C THR A 275 -8.23 -3.62 8.20
N LEU A 276 -8.62 -4.00 9.42
CA LEU A 276 -9.94 -4.56 9.70
C LEU A 276 -11.06 -3.55 9.38
N GLN A 277 -10.92 -2.31 9.82
CA GLN A 277 -11.89 -1.25 9.53
C GLN A 277 -12.06 -1.00 8.02
N VAL A 278 -10.97 -0.99 7.26
CA VAL A 278 -11.00 -0.86 5.80
C VAL A 278 -11.70 -2.05 5.14
N LEU A 279 -11.43 -3.27 5.60
CA LEU A 279 -12.14 -4.47 5.13
C LEU A 279 -13.64 -4.38 5.42
N GLY A 280 -14.03 -3.92 6.61
CA GLY A 280 -15.44 -3.64 6.95
C GLY A 280 -16.11 -2.67 5.97
N ALA A 281 -15.43 -1.56 5.66
CA ALA A 281 -15.92 -0.58 4.69
C ALA A 281 -16.02 -1.14 3.26
N TYR A 282 -15.05 -1.95 2.85
CA TYR A 282 -15.08 -2.61 1.54
C TYR A 282 -16.20 -3.65 1.46
N GLY A 283 -16.43 -4.40 2.54
CA GLY A 283 -17.52 -5.35 2.64
C GLY A 283 -18.89 -4.64 2.54
N PHE A 284 -19.11 -3.59 3.32
CA PHE A 284 -20.35 -2.83 3.26
C PHE A 284 -20.59 -2.21 1.88
N ARG A 285 -19.66 -1.39 1.39
CA ARG A 285 -19.84 -0.68 0.11
C ARG A 285 -19.82 -1.62 -1.08
N GLY A 286 -19.05 -2.69 -1.00
CA GLY A 286 -18.93 -3.69 -2.05
C GLY A 286 -20.12 -4.64 -2.11
N TYR A 287 -20.39 -5.36 -1.03
CA TYR A 287 -21.43 -6.40 -0.99
C TYR A 287 -22.84 -5.81 -0.84
N PHE A 288 -23.02 -4.78 -0.01
CA PHE A 288 -24.35 -4.22 0.28
C PHE A 288 -24.72 -3.07 -0.65
N GLU A 289 -23.84 -2.08 -0.84
CA GLU A 289 -24.10 -0.96 -1.79
C GLU A 289 -23.80 -1.32 -3.26
N LYS A 290 -23.31 -2.54 -3.52
CA LYS A 290 -23.00 -3.06 -4.87
C LYS A 290 -22.04 -2.18 -5.67
N LYS A 291 -21.05 -1.55 -5.01
CA LYS A 291 -20.02 -0.71 -5.66
C LYS A 291 -18.78 -1.55 -6.01
N PRO A 292 -18.57 -1.94 -7.28
CA PRO A 292 -17.57 -2.97 -7.63
C PRO A 292 -16.11 -2.59 -7.33
N HIS A 293 -15.79 -1.30 -7.41
CA HIS A 293 -14.44 -0.80 -7.15
C HIS A 293 -13.96 -0.96 -5.70
N PHE A 294 -14.87 -1.20 -4.75
CA PHE A 294 -14.51 -1.56 -3.37
C PHE A 294 -14.10 -3.03 -3.28
N ILE A 295 -14.82 -3.94 -3.94
CA ILE A 295 -14.47 -5.37 -4.01
C ILE A 295 -13.11 -5.57 -4.67
N GLN A 296 -12.81 -4.84 -5.74
CA GLN A 296 -11.49 -4.86 -6.40
C GLN A 296 -10.33 -4.44 -5.49
N SER A 297 -10.61 -3.78 -4.35
CA SER A 297 -9.61 -3.36 -3.38
C SER A 297 -9.34 -4.40 -2.29
N VAL A 298 -10.25 -5.38 -2.10
CA VAL A 298 -10.16 -6.42 -1.06
C VAL A 298 -8.89 -7.25 -1.19
N PRO A 299 -8.45 -7.73 -2.37
CA PRO A 299 -7.24 -8.56 -2.47
C PRO A 299 -5.98 -7.87 -1.92
N TYR A 300 -5.87 -6.55 -2.08
CA TYR A 300 -4.74 -5.78 -1.55
C TYR A 300 -4.79 -5.66 -0.02
N ALA A 301 -5.98 -5.48 0.55
CA ALA A 301 -6.16 -5.43 2.00
C ALA A 301 -5.91 -6.80 2.66
N ILE A 302 -6.33 -7.89 2.00
CA ILE A 302 -6.02 -9.26 2.45
C ILE A 302 -4.51 -9.55 2.39
N GLU A 303 -3.80 -9.05 1.38
CA GLU A 303 -2.35 -9.21 1.31
C GLU A 303 -1.62 -8.45 2.42
N ASN A 304 -2.02 -7.21 2.70
CA ASN A 304 -1.51 -6.46 3.86
C ASN A 304 -1.77 -7.25 5.16
N LEU A 305 -2.96 -7.85 5.29
CA LEU A 305 -3.31 -8.66 6.45
C LEU A 305 -2.39 -9.90 6.58
N ARG A 306 -2.07 -10.61 5.49
CA ARG A 306 -1.11 -11.73 5.52
C ARG A 306 0.26 -11.30 6.04
N GLN A 307 0.79 -10.21 5.51
CA GLN A 307 2.09 -9.67 5.95
C GLN A 307 2.09 -9.30 7.44
N LEU A 308 1.00 -8.71 7.92
CA LEU A 308 0.85 -8.37 9.34
C LEU A 308 0.81 -9.58 10.26
N LEU A 309 0.24 -10.69 9.79
CA LEU A 309 0.07 -11.93 10.57
C LEU A 309 1.31 -12.83 10.58
N HIS A 310 2.38 -12.48 9.85
CA HIS A 310 3.68 -13.17 9.98
C HIS A 310 4.23 -13.04 11.41
N ASN A 311 4.00 -11.90 12.06
CA ASN A 311 4.31 -11.70 13.47
C ASN A 311 3.03 -11.88 14.29
N GLU A 312 3.13 -12.60 15.41
CA GLU A 312 1.97 -12.91 16.23
C GLU A 312 1.47 -11.69 17.03
N TYR A 313 0.18 -11.71 17.38
CA TYR A 313 -0.42 -10.79 18.36
C TYR A 313 -0.96 -11.61 19.53
N PRO A 314 -0.10 -11.92 20.53
CA PRO A 314 -0.47 -12.83 21.62
C PRO A 314 -1.65 -12.31 22.45
N GLU A 315 -1.93 -11.01 22.42
CA GLU A 315 -3.02 -10.38 23.17
C GLU A 315 -4.42 -10.77 22.67
N TYR A 316 -4.55 -11.24 21.42
CA TYR A 316 -5.82 -11.61 20.79
C TYR A 316 -5.63 -12.75 19.78
N SER A 317 -5.17 -13.89 20.30
CA SER A 317 -4.79 -15.06 19.49
C SER A 317 -5.94 -15.66 18.67
N TYR A 318 -7.17 -15.59 19.15
CA TYR A 318 -8.34 -16.13 18.44
C TYR A 318 -8.75 -15.23 17.28
N LEU A 319 -8.67 -13.90 17.43
CA LEU A 319 -8.76 -12.99 16.30
C LEU A 319 -7.70 -13.34 15.26
N CYS A 320 -6.45 -13.55 15.66
CA CYS A 320 -5.39 -13.93 14.72
C CYS A 320 -5.65 -15.26 14.01
N SER A 321 -6.20 -16.28 14.67
CA SER A 321 -6.56 -17.54 13.98
C SER A 321 -7.64 -17.32 12.95
N VAL A 322 -8.71 -16.59 13.29
CA VAL A 322 -9.80 -16.26 12.35
C VAL A 322 -9.27 -15.47 11.15
N LEU A 323 -8.36 -14.52 11.37
CA LEU A 323 -7.76 -13.74 10.29
C LEU A 323 -6.81 -14.58 9.41
N LYS A 324 -6.08 -15.53 9.98
CA LYS A 324 -5.28 -16.50 9.21
C LYS A 324 -6.21 -17.33 8.31
N ASP A 325 -7.27 -17.91 8.84
CA ASP A 325 -8.25 -18.69 8.06
C ASP A 325 -8.91 -17.84 6.96
N LEU A 326 -9.28 -16.60 7.29
CA LEU A 326 -9.81 -15.63 6.33
C LEU A 326 -8.85 -15.43 5.15
N THR A 327 -7.55 -15.24 5.42
CA THR A 327 -6.55 -15.05 4.35
C THR A 327 -6.34 -16.29 3.50
N GLU A 328 -6.72 -17.46 3.98
CA GLU A 328 -6.53 -18.75 3.31
C GLU A 328 -7.75 -19.20 2.49
N LEU A 329 -8.87 -18.45 2.53
CA LEU A 329 -10.05 -18.75 1.72
C LEU A 329 -9.72 -18.80 0.22
N LYS A 330 -10.31 -19.77 -0.50
CA LYS A 330 -10.05 -20.01 -1.95
C LYS A 330 -10.20 -18.74 -2.79
N GLN A 331 -11.26 -17.96 -2.54
CA GLN A 331 -11.54 -16.70 -3.24
C GLN A 331 -10.42 -15.65 -3.13
N PHE A 332 -9.55 -15.73 -2.12
CA PHE A 332 -8.41 -14.83 -1.93
C PHE A 332 -7.06 -15.48 -2.28
N LYS A 333 -7.03 -16.80 -2.53
CA LYS A 333 -5.83 -17.54 -3.00
C LYS A 333 -5.68 -17.51 -4.52
N ASP A 334 -6.78 -17.52 -5.28
CA ASP A 334 -6.70 -17.57 -6.74
C ASP A 334 -6.18 -16.25 -7.36
N ASP A 335 -6.46 -15.11 -6.72
CA ASP A 335 -5.89 -13.80 -7.10
C ASP A 335 -4.40 -13.68 -6.77
N LEU A 336 -3.93 -14.39 -5.72
CA LEU A 336 -2.52 -14.52 -5.36
C LEU A 336 -1.72 -15.24 -6.44
N LYS A 337 -2.22 -16.39 -6.92
CA LYS A 337 -1.55 -17.18 -7.97
C LYS A 337 -1.31 -16.38 -9.25
N LYS A 338 -2.20 -15.44 -9.59
CA LYS A 338 -2.05 -14.57 -10.77
C LYS A 338 -0.95 -13.50 -10.63
N ARG A 339 -0.49 -13.21 -9.40
CA ARG A 339 0.45 -12.11 -9.09
C ARG A 339 1.80 -12.58 -8.55
N GLN A 340 2.02 -13.88 -8.42
CA GLN A 340 3.27 -14.43 -7.93
C GLN A 340 4.31 -14.53 -9.04
N LEU A 341 5.57 -14.22 -8.72
CA LEU A 341 6.69 -14.35 -9.64
C LEU A 341 6.94 -15.82 -9.94
N THR A 342 6.83 -16.19 -11.22
CA THR A 342 7.35 -17.44 -11.76
C THR A 342 8.61 -17.14 -12.54
N VAL A 343 9.72 -17.81 -12.19
CA VAL A 343 10.97 -17.69 -12.93
C VAL A 343 11.09 -18.87 -13.90
N LYS A 344 11.21 -18.58 -15.19
CA LYS A 344 11.44 -19.58 -16.21
C LYS A 344 12.92 -19.68 -16.50
N VAL A 345 13.53 -20.84 -16.24
CA VAL A 345 14.94 -21.09 -16.49
C VAL A 345 15.07 -22.06 -17.66
N MET A 346 15.85 -21.71 -18.68
CA MET A 346 15.95 -22.54 -19.89
C MET A 346 17.38 -22.79 -20.33
N SER A 347 17.72 -24.04 -20.68
CA SER A 347 18.94 -24.32 -21.43
C SER A 347 18.64 -24.43 -22.92
N PHE A 348 19.49 -23.87 -23.78
CA PHE A 348 19.28 -23.89 -25.22
C PHE A 348 20.56 -24.06 -26.05
N ALA A 349 20.40 -24.49 -27.30
CA ALA A 349 21.46 -24.49 -28.31
C ALA A 349 21.43 -23.21 -29.14
N TYR A 350 22.56 -22.48 -29.23
CA TYR A 350 22.67 -21.31 -30.11
C TYR A 350 22.37 -21.63 -31.58
N LYS A 351 22.68 -22.86 -32.02
CA LYS A 351 22.34 -23.34 -33.37
C LYS A 351 20.84 -23.33 -33.66
N LYS A 352 19.99 -23.41 -32.64
CA LYS A 352 18.52 -23.39 -32.74
C LYS A 352 17.92 -22.04 -32.32
N GLY A 353 18.75 -21.00 -32.15
CA GLY A 353 18.32 -19.66 -31.76
C GLY A 353 18.01 -19.50 -30.27
N ILE A 354 17.98 -18.24 -29.82
CA ILE A 354 17.62 -17.88 -28.44
C ILE A 354 16.11 -18.12 -28.23
N PRO A 355 15.66 -18.70 -27.10
CA PRO A 355 14.24 -18.88 -26.81
C PRO A 355 13.46 -17.55 -26.84
N ASN A 356 12.25 -17.58 -27.38
CA ASN A 356 11.37 -16.40 -27.41
C ASN A 356 10.77 -16.11 -26.02
N ASP A 357 10.56 -14.83 -25.70
CA ASP A 357 9.82 -14.39 -24.52
C ASP A 357 8.42 -13.91 -24.93
N PRO A 358 7.36 -14.72 -24.74
CA PRO A 358 6.00 -14.36 -25.11
C PRO A 358 5.33 -13.38 -24.13
N THR A 359 5.96 -13.04 -23.00
CA THR A 359 5.32 -12.31 -21.90
C THR A 359 5.43 -10.78 -22.01
N GLY A 360 6.24 -10.27 -22.94
CA GLY A 360 6.38 -8.85 -23.28
C GLY A 360 7.08 -7.97 -22.23
N ASN A 361 7.12 -8.41 -20.97
CA ASN A 361 7.80 -7.74 -19.85
C ASN A 361 8.83 -8.65 -19.14
N GLY A 362 9.06 -9.86 -19.64
CA GLY A 362 9.87 -10.91 -19.01
C GLY A 362 11.32 -10.99 -19.49
N GLY A 363 11.79 -9.95 -20.20
CA GLY A 363 13.13 -9.81 -20.75
C GLY A 363 14.21 -9.87 -19.68
N GLY A 364 14.50 -11.08 -19.22
CA GLY A 364 15.55 -11.33 -18.26
C GLY A 364 16.85 -11.59 -18.98
N TYR A 365 17.50 -12.70 -18.68
CA TYR A 365 18.91 -12.88 -19.01
C TYR A 365 19.13 -13.97 -20.03
N VAL A 366 20.11 -13.77 -20.90
CA VAL A 366 20.65 -14.80 -21.78
C VAL A 366 22.15 -14.88 -21.53
N PHE A 367 22.60 -15.96 -20.91
CA PHE A 367 23.99 -16.20 -20.58
C PHE A 367 24.65 -17.15 -21.59
N ASP A 368 25.75 -16.71 -22.19
CA ASP A 368 26.52 -17.51 -23.13
C ASP A 368 27.54 -18.38 -22.40
N CYS A 369 27.31 -19.69 -22.35
CA CYS A 369 28.18 -20.64 -21.68
C CYS A 369 29.34 -21.11 -22.57
N ARG A 370 29.48 -20.60 -23.81
CA ARG A 370 30.48 -21.12 -24.77
C ARG A 370 31.93 -20.83 -24.37
N ALA A 371 32.15 -19.88 -23.46
CA ALA A 371 33.47 -19.56 -22.92
C ALA A 371 34.02 -20.65 -22.00
N VAL A 372 33.16 -21.37 -21.26
CA VAL A 372 33.57 -22.41 -20.30
C VAL A 372 34.07 -23.66 -21.02
N ASN A 373 34.99 -24.41 -20.40
CA ASN A 373 35.50 -25.68 -20.92
C ASN A 373 34.43 -26.62 -21.48
N ASN A 374 34.68 -27.15 -22.69
CA ASN A 374 33.68 -27.80 -23.52
C ASN A 374 33.79 -29.34 -23.47
N PRO A 375 32.90 -30.05 -22.76
CA PRO A 375 32.93 -31.52 -22.67
C PRO A 375 32.76 -32.19 -24.03
N GLY A 376 31.98 -31.58 -24.93
CA GLY A 376 31.69 -32.12 -26.26
C GLY A 376 32.90 -32.24 -27.20
N LYS A 377 34.09 -31.76 -26.81
CA LYS A 377 35.35 -32.02 -27.53
C LYS A 377 35.86 -33.44 -27.32
N TYR A 378 35.43 -34.14 -26.27
CA TYR A 378 35.91 -35.47 -25.93
C TYR A 378 34.83 -36.52 -26.18
N GLU A 379 35.16 -37.56 -26.93
CA GLU A 379 34.21 -38.61 -27.36
C GLU A 379 33.46 -39.22 -26.16
N ARG A 380 34.17 -39.43 -25.04
CA ARG A 380 33.62 -40.00 -23.81
C ARG A 380 32.47 -39.22 -23.18
N TYR A 381 32.34 -37.90 -23.45
CA TYR A 381 31.28 -37.07 -22.86
C TYR A 381 30.10 -36.82 -23.81
N LYS A 382 30.22 -37.17 -25.09
CA LYS A 382 29.14 -36.96 -26.07
C LYS A 382 27.82 -37.66 -25.76
N PRO A 383 27.78 -38.86 -25.14
CA PRO A 383 26.51 -39.51 -24.79
C PRO A 383 25.80 -38.87 -23.59
N PHE A 384 26.52 -38.10 -22.78
CA PHE A 384 26.03 -37.55 -21.51
C PHE A 384 25.53 -36.11 -21.65
N THR A 385 24.77 -35.64 -20.68
CA THR A 385 24.23 -34.28 -20.58
C THR A 385 24.85 -33.56 -19.38
N GLY A 386 24.55 -32.27 -19.23
CA GLY A 386 24.95 -31.51 -18.04
C GLY A 386 24.31 -31.96 -16.73
N LEU A 387 23.40 -32.93 -16.75
CA LEU A 387 22.81 -33.55 -15.56
C LEU A 387 23.57 -34.79 -15.09
N ASP A 388 24.48 -35.31 -15.92
CA ASP A 388 25.17 -36.57 -15.65
C ASP A 388 26.49 -36.34 -14.93
N GLU A 389 26.74 -37.14 -13.90
CA GLU A 389 27.93 -37.08 -13.03
C GLU A 389 29.27 -36.95 -13.78
N PRO A 390 29.55 -37.67 -14.89
CA PRO A 390 30.80 -37.52 -15.62
C PRO A 390 31.02 -36.12 -16.20
N VAL A 391 29.93 -35.44 -16.60
CA VAL A 391 29.97 -34.09 -17.18
C VAL A 391 30.03 -33.05 -16.07
N ILE A 392 29.27 -33.25 -14.98
CA ILE A 392 29.32 -32.41 -13.78
C ILE A 392 30.75 -32.32 -13.27
N ARG A 393 31.39 -33.47 -13.01
CA ARG A 393 32.79 -33.51 -12.55
C ARG A 393 33.74 -32.80 -13.51
N PHE A 394 33.59 -33.04 -14.81
CA PHE A 394 34.44 -32.38 -15.80
C PHE A 394 34.31 -30.85 -15.76
N LEU A 395 33.10 -30.32 -15.56
CA LEU A 395 32.87 -28.88 -15.49
C LEU A 395 33.38 -28.28 -14.16
N GLU A 396 33.40 -29.05 -13.09
CA GLU A 396 33.80 -28.61 -11.76
C GLU A 396 35.29 -28.79 -11.45
N GLU A 397 35.97 -29.73 -12.10
CA GLU A 397 37.35 -30.15 -11.78
C GLU A 397 38.39 -29.02 -11.89
N ASP A 398 38.27 -28.14 -12.88
CA ASP A 398 39.13 -26.95 -13.02
C ASP A 398 38.55 -25.70 -12.35
N GLY A 399 37.32 -25.78 -11.85
CA GLY A 399 36.59 -24.71 -11.18
C GLY A 399 36.19 -23.52 -12.06
N GLU A 400 36.42 -23.55 -13.38
CA GLU A 400 36.17 -22.42 -14.29
C GLU A 400 34.66 -22.10 -14.40
N ILE A 401 33.79 -23.09 -14.23
CA ILE A 401 32.34 -22.91 -14.28
C ILE A 401 31.81 -22.06 -13.12
N PHE A 402 32.48 -22.07 -11.96
CA PHE A 402 31.97 -21.41 -10.75
C PHE A 402 32.01 -19.87 -10.83
N PRO A 403 33.10 -19.20 -11.27
CA PRO A 403 33.09 -17.76 -11.50
C PRO A 403 31.96 -17.30 -12.43
N PHE A 404 31.70 -18.05 -13.51
CA PHE A 404 30.62 -17.75 -14.44
C PHE A 404 29.25 -17.85 -13.76
N LEU A 405 28.98 -18.95 -13.04
CA LEU A 405 27.72 -19.13 -12.32
C LEU A 405 27.53 -18.09 -11.22
N ASN A 406 28.56 -17.77 -10.44
CA ASN A 406 28.47 -16.77 -9.37
C ASN A 406 28.13 -15.36 -9.89
N ALA A 407 28.69 -14.99 -11.05
CA ALA A 407 28.33 -13.73 -11.71
C ALA A 407 26.88 -13.75 -12.21
N ALA A 408 26.43 -14.85 -12.81
CA ALA A 408 25.05 -15.03 -13.25
C ALA A 408 24.07 -14.97 -12.06
N TYR A 409 24.37 -15.67 -10.95
CA TYR A 409 23.58 -15.61 -9.72
C TYR A 409 23.47 -14.18 -9.20
N SER A 410 24.58 -13.45 -9.11
CA SER A 410 24.56 -12.09 -8.57
C SER A 410 23.62 -11.15 -9.35
N LEU A 411 23.62 -11.26 -10.69
CA LEU A 411 22.74 -10.47 -11.55
C LEU A 411 21.28 -10.90 -11.43
N VAL A 412 21.03 -12.21 -11.48
CA VAL A 412 19.66 -12.75 -11.42
C VAL A 412 19.05 -12.53 -10.04
N ASP A 413 19.82 -12.70 -8.95
CA ASP A 413 19.38 -12.49 -7.58
C ASP A 413 18.89 -11.06 -7.34
N ALA A 414 19.64 -10.07 -7.85
CA ALA A 414 19.25 -8.67 -7.76
C ALA A 414 17.90 -8.43 -8.47
N SER A 415 17.71 -9.05 -9.63
CA SER A 415 16.45 -8.97 -10.38
C SER A 415 15.31 -9.73 -9.72
N VAL A 416 15.50 -10.96 -9.24
CA VAL A 416 14.46 -11.73 -8.56
C VAL A 416 13.98 -10.97 -7.32
N LYS A 417 14.90 -10.47 -6.49
CA LYS A 417 14.55 -9.64 -5.32
C LYS A 417 13.70 -8.43 -5.75
N ARG A 418 14.16 -7.68 -6.75
CA ARG A 418 13.44 -6.49 -7.22
C ARG A 418 12.10 -6.82 -7.88
N TYR A 419 11.99 -7.96 -8.55
CA TYR A 419 10.76 -8.41 -9.19
C TYR A 419 9.70 -8.81 -8.17
N MET A 420 10.12 -9.49 -7.10
CA MET A 420 9.25 -9.80 -5.95
C MET A 420 8.76 -8.51 -5.27
N GLU A 421 9.66 -7.56 -4.99
CA GLU A 421 9.29 -6.26 -4.41
C GLU A 421 8.30 -5.48 -5.27
N ARG A 422 8.41 -5.60 -6.60
CA ARG A 422 7.57 -4.88 -7.58
C ARG A 422 6.29 -5.63 -7.98
N GLY A 423 6.12 -6.87 -7.52
CA GLY A 423 4.96 -7.71 -7.88
C GLY A 423 4.91 -8.10 -9.36
N PHE A 424 6.06 -8.28 -10.01
CA PHE A 424 6.10 -8.86 -11.36
C PHE A 424 5.78 -10.35 -11.31
N SER A 425 5.11 -10.84 -12.36
CA SER A 425 4.64 -12.23 -12.43
C SER A 425 5.58 -13.16 -13.19
N ASN A 426 6.49 -12.65 -14.03
CA ASN A 426 7.34 -13.49 -14.89
C ASN A 426 8.77 -12.93 -15.00
N LEU A 427 9.76 -13.81 -14.96
CA LEU A 427 11.16 -13.53 -15.32
C LEU A 427 11.72 -14.72 -16.12
N SER A 428 12.40 -14.46 -17.24
CA SER A 428 13.04 -15.51 -18.04
C SER A 428 14.58 -15.47 -17.91
N VAL A 429 15.20 -16.62 -17.67
CA VAL A 429 16.66 -16.77 -17.58
C VAL A 429 17.10 -17.92 -18.47
N CYS A 430 17.93 -17.65 -19.48
CA CYS A 430 18.34 -18.61 -20.48
C CYS A 430 19.85 -18.83 -20.44
N PHE A 431 20.29 -20.08 -20.56
CA PHE A 431 21.70 -20.46 -20.71
C PHE A 431 21.92 -21.11 -22.06
N GLY A 432 22.80 -20.54 -22.87
CA GLY A 432 23.09 -20.99 -24.22
C GLY A 432 24.44 -21.70 -24.32
N CYS A 433 24.50 -22.84 -25.01
CA CYS A 433 25.78 -23.38 -25.48
C CYS A 433 25.67 -23.84 -26.94
N THR A 434 26.74 -24.38 -27.51
CA THR A 434 26.75 -24.78 -28.93
C THR A 434 25.68 -25.84 -29.27
N GLY A 435 25.54 -26.86 -28.41
CA GLY A 435 24.68 -28.02 -28.66
C GLY A 435 23.44 -28.12 -27.77
N GLY A 436 23.31 -27.27 -26.74
CA GLY A 436 22.20 -27.35 -25.78
C GLY A 436 22.22 -28.59 -24.88
N GLN A 437 23.39 -29.18 -24.65
CA GLN A 437 23.52 -30.52 -24.03
C GLN A 437 24.30 -30.54 -22.71
N HIS A 438 25.45 -29.86 -22.63
CA HIS A 438 26.34 -29.94 -21.46
C HIS A 438 26.30 -28.67 -20.61
N ARG A 439 27.12 -27.68 -20.96
CA ARG A 439 27.34 -26.44 -20.20
C ARG A 439 26.05 -25.66 -19.92
N SER A 440 25.18 -25.55 -20.92
CA SER A 440 23.89 -24.86 -20.76
C SER A 440 22.93 -25.62 -19.86
N VAL A 441 22.92 -26.95 -19.93
CA VAL A 441 22.05 -27.81 -19.12
C VAL A 441 22.47 -27.74 -17.66
N TYR A 442 23.77 -27.93 -17.39
CA TYR A 442 24.35 -27.76 -16.06
C TYR A 442 24.02 -26.38 -15.47
N SER A 443 24.30 -25.31 -16.22
CA SER A 443 24.10 -23.95 -15.71
C SER A 443 22.62 -23.62 -15.44
N ALA A 444 21.70 -24.10 -16.29
CA ALA A 444 20.27 -23.90 -16.10
C ALA A 444 19.74 -24.67 -14.88
N GLN A 445 20.19 -25.91 -14.68
CA GLN A 445 19.83 -26.73 -13.51
C GLN A 445 20.22 -26.01 -12.21
N HIS A 446 21.49 -25.62 -12.12
CA HIS A 446 22.04 -24.97 -10.94
C HIS A 446 21.40 -23.60 -10.65
N MET A 447 21.06 -22.81 -11.68
CA MET A 447 20.31 -21.56 -11.50
C MET A 447 18.89 -21.81 -10.97
N ALA A 448 18.19 -22.83 -11.49
CA ALA A 448 16.83 -23.12 -11.02
C ALA A 448 16.81 -23.52 -9.55
N GLU A 449 17.73 -24.40 -9.15
CA GLU A 449 17.90 -24.83 -7.76
C GLU A 449 18.29 -23.66 -6.85
N HIS A 450 19.23 -22.81 -7.29
CA HIS A 450 19.67 -21.63 -6.54
C HIS A 450 18.52 -20.66 -6.28
N ILE A 451 17.76 -20.29 -7.32
CA ILE A 451 16.64 -19.35 -7.21
C ILE A 451 15.56 -19.92 -6.27
N ASN A 452 15.15 -21.18 -6.47
CA ASN A 452 14.12 -21.79 -5.64
C ASN A 452 14.57 -21.88 -4.18
N LYS A 453 15.80 -22.33 -3.93
CA LYS A 453 16.35 -22.44 -2.57
C LYS A 453 16.50 -21.09 -1.88
N LYS A 454 16.93 -20.05 -2.61
CA LYS A 454 17.24 -18.73 -2.03
C LYS A 454 16.00 -17.85 -1.83
N PHE A 455 15.05 -17.88 -2.76
CA PHE A 455 13.90 -16.98 -2.77
C PHE A 455 12.56 -17.68 -2.53
N GLY A 456 12.53 -19.01 -2.58
CA GLY A 456 11.32 -19.81 -2.41
C GLY A 456 10.31 -19.64 -3.54
N VAL A 457 10.65 -18.98 -4.64
CA VAL A 457 9.74 -18.73 -5.77
C VAL A 457 9.58 -19.98 -6.64
N LYS A 458 8.44 -20.07 -7.36
CA LYS A 458 8.22 -21.12 -8.35
C LYS A 458 9.22 -20.97 -9.50
N VAL A 459 9.88 -22.06 -9.87
CA VAL A 459 10.80 -22.08 -11.03
C VAL A 459 10.37 -23.14 -12.03
N GLU A 460 10.22 -22.74 -13.29
CA GLU A 460 9.96 -23.64 -14.42
C GLU A 460 11.26 -23.85 -15.20
N LEU A 461 11.88 -25.00 -15.03
CA LEU A 461 13.13 -25.39 -15.69
C LEU A 461 12.83 -26.16 -16.98
N ILE A 462 13.40 -25.72 -18.10
CA ILE A 462 13.25 -26.37 -19.40
C ILE A 462 14.61 -26.59 -20.06
N HIS A 463 14.95 -27.85 -20.33
CA HIS A 463 16.08 -28.21 -21.17
C HIS A 463 15.62 -28.45 -22.61
N ARG A 464 15.62 -27.39 -23.42
CA ARG A 464 14.96 -27.37 -24.73
C ARG A 464 15.41 -28.48 -25.68
N GLU A 465 16.70 -28.74 -25.79
CA GLU A 465 17.21 -29.79 -26.68
C GLU A 465 17.16 -31.19 -26.07
N GLN A 466 16.98 -31.30 -24.76
CA GLN A 466 16.83 -32.59 -24.06
C GLN A 466 15.36 -32.99 -23.91
N ASN A 467 14.42 -32.08 -24.22
CA ASN A 467 12.97 -32.24 -23.99
C ASN A 467 12.63 -32.61 -22.53
N ILE A 468 13.35 -32.01 -21.59
CA ILE A 468 13.11 -32.19 -20.15
C ILE A 468 12.47 -30.91 -19.62
N GLU A 469 11.38 -31.06 -18.88
CA GLU A 469 10.72 -29.99 -18.15
C GLU A 469 10.59 -30.41 -16.68
N GLN A 470 10.95 -29.50 -15.78
CA GLN A 470 10.87 -29.70 -14.34
C GLN A 470 10.31 -28.45 -13.68
N THR A 471 9.40 -28.62 -12.73
CA THR A 471 8.87 -27.53 -11.91
C THR A 471 9.41 -27.66 -10.50
N PHE A 472 10.10 -26.62 -10.03
CA PHE A 472 10.41 -26.43 -8.62
C PHE A 472 9.25 -25.66 -8.01
N GLU A 473 8.45 -26.37 -7.20
CA GLU A 473 7.34 -25.75 -6.49
C GLU A 473 7.84 -24.75 -5.44
N ARG A 474 6.96 -23.83 -5.10
CA ARG A 474 7.21 -22.81 -4.08
C ARG A 474 7.49 -23.48 -2.72
N THR A 475 8.50 -23.03 -2.00
CA THR A 475 8.94 -23.62 -0.71
C THR A 475 8.64 -22.74 0.51
N LEU A 476 7.87 -21.64 0.33
CA LEU A 476 7.44 -20.70 1.38
C LEU A 476 5.93 -20.65 1.56
#